data_AF-A0A841INB3-F1
#
_entry.id   AF-A0A841INB3-F1
#
_cell.length_a   1.000
_cell.length_b   1.000
_cell.length_c   1.000
_cell.angle_alpha   90.00
_cell.angle_beta   90.00
_cell.angle_gamma   90.00
#
_symmetry.space_group_name_H-M   'P 1'
#
loop_
_entity.id
_entity.type
_entity.pdbx_description
1 polymer ?
#
loop_
_entity_poly.entity_id
_entity_poly.type
_entity_poly.pdbx_seq_one_letter_code
_entity_poly.pdbx_strand_id
1 'polypeptide(L)'
;MSKTDNYLGSTRLDDIARMVTELASEVWILRDRNMVLEHLLAEKGAVSPEEIEELRPDGELLERIQDERAAFVRRVFGAVLDQEERISGAL
;
A
#
# COMPACT_ATOMS: atom_id res chain seq x y z
N MET A 1 -3.98 -4.60 36.46
CA MET A 1 -3.08 -3.75 35.65
C MET A 1 -3.97 -2.73 34.95
N SER A 2 -3.75 -1.44 35.17
CA SER A 2 -4.60 -0.39 34.58
C SER A 2 -4.46 -0.42 33.06
N LYS A 3 -5.57 -0.25 32.34
CA LYS A 3 -5.72 -0.45 30.88
C LYS A 3 -4.99 0.62 30.03
N THR A 4 -4.00 1.32 30.57
CA THR A 4 -3.44 2.54 29.95
C THR A 4 -1.93 2.68 30.19
N ASP A 5 -1.15 1.63 29.96
CA ASP A 5 0.29 1.80 29.78
C ASP A 5 0.53 2.20 28.32
N ASN A 6 0.69 3.50 28.08
CA ASN A 6 1.03 4.02 26.76
C ASN A 6 2.48 3.63 26.45
N TYR A 7 2.73 2.76 25.47
CA TYR A 7 4.06 2.19 25.22
C TYR A 7 5.03 3.22 24.61
N LEU A 8 4.53 4.26 23.96
CA LEU A 8 5.28 5.42 23.48
C LEU A 8 5.04 6.69 24.32
N GLY A 9 4.46 6.54 25.52
CA GLY A 9 4.20 7.66 26.42
C GLY A 9 3.08 8.61 25.95
N SER A 10 2.38 8.30 24.86
CA SER A 10 1.23 9.05 24.36
C SER A 10 0.27 8.12 23.63
N THR A 11 -1.00 8.11 24.03
CA THR A 11 -2.04 7.30 23.38
C THR A 11 -2.13 7.61 21.88
N ARG A 12 -1.94 8.87 21.47
CA ARG A 12 -1.92 9.25 20.05
C ARG A 12 -0.74 8.63 19.30
N LEU A 13 0.43 8.56 19.93
CA LEU A 13 1.60 7.93 19.32
C LEU A 13 1.41 6.41 19.22
N ASP A 14 0.85 5.79 20.25
CA ASP A 14 0.53 4.37 20.25
C ASP A 14 -0.47 4.00 19.16
N ASP A 15 -1.50 4.83 18.95
CA ASP A 15 -2.49 4.61 17.90
C ASP A 15 -1.90 4.77 16.49
N ILE A 16 -1.04 5.77 16.27
CA ILE A 16 -0.29 5.92 15.01
C ILE A 16 0.60 4.70 14.79
N ALA A 17 1.31 4.25 15.81
CA ALA A 17 2.24 3.15 15.66
C ALA A 17 1.50 1.82 15.41
N ARG A 18 0.36 1.58 16.07
CA ARG A 18 -0.53 0.45 15.74
C ARG A 18 -0.96 0.53 14.27
N MET A 19 -1.43 1.69 13.81
CA MET A 19 -1.84 1.89 12.43
C MET A 19 -0.72 1.60 11.42
N VAL A 20 0.50 2.07 11.70
CA VAL A 20 1.68 1.82 10.84
C VAL A 20 2.08 0.34 10.86
N THR A 21 2.02 -0.33 12.00
CA THR A 21 2.31 -1.77 12.08
C THR A 21 1.30 -2.60 11.30
N GLU A 22 0.00 -2.31 11.41
CA GLU A 22 -1.02 -2.98 10.60
C GLU A 22 -0.82 -2.73 9.10
N LEU A 23 -0.52 -1.48 8.70
CA LEU A 23 -0.20 -1.17 7.31
C LEU A 23 1.05 -1.93 6.82
N ALA A 24 2.09 -2.03 7.63
CA ALA A 24 3.30 -2.78 7.29
C ALA A 24 3.02 -4.28 7.10
N SER A 25 2.15 -4.86 7.92
CA SER A 25 1.67 -6.25 7.77
C SER A 25 0.95 -6.46 6.43
N GLU A 26 0.04 -5.56 6.06
CA GLU A 26 -0.66 -5.63 4.77
C GLU A 26 0.29 -5.47 3.57
N VAL A 27 1.27 -4.57 3.66
CA VAL A 27 2.33 -4.43 2.65
C VAL A 27 3.15 -5.71 2.52
N TRP A 28 3.45 -6.38 3.64
CA TRP A 28 4.16 -7.66 3.61
C TRP A 28 3.34 -8.76 2.93
N ILE A 29 2.04 -8.85 3.21
CA ILE A 29 1.14 -9.81 2.56
C ILE A 29 1.11 -9.58 1.03
N LEU A 30 1.04 -8.33 0.58
CA LEU A 30 1.09 -8.01 -0.86
C LEU A 30 2.43 -8.41 -1.48
N ARG A 31 3.54 -8.17 -0.77
CA ARG A 31 4.88 -8.58 -1.22
C ARG A 31 5.00 -10.10 -1.35
N ASP A 32 4.56 -10.83 -0.34
CA ASP A 32 4.53 -12.31 -0.35
C ASP A 32 3.73 -12.84 -1.53
N ARG A 33 2.53 -12.28 -1.76
CA ARG A 33 1.71 -12.65 -2.92
C ARG A 33 2.37 -12.36 -4.26
N ASN A 34 3.09 -11.24 -4.40
CA ASN A 34 3.86 -10.95 -5.62
C ASN A 34 4.98 -11.96 -5.82
N MET A 35 5.74 -12.31 -4.77
CA MET A 35 6.79 -13.34 -4.85
C MET A 35 6.23 -14.70 -5.31
N VAL A 36 5.07 -15.11 -4.78
CA VAL A 36 4.38 -16.34 -5.20
C VAL A 36 3.92 -16.24 -6.65
N LEU A 37 3.37 -15.10 -7.07
CA LEU A 37 2.93 -14.88 -8.45
C LEU A 37 4.09 -14.95 -9.44
N GLU A 38 5.19 -14.25 -9.15
CA GLU A 38 6.41 -14.25 -9.95
C GLU A 38 6.98 -15.67 -10.07
N HIS A 39 7.04 -16.41 -8.96
CA HIS A 39 7.46 -17.81 -8.97
C HIS A 39 6.59 -18.67 -9.88
N LEU A 40 5.27 -18.57 -9.78
CA LEU A 40 4.34 -19.35 -10.60
C LEU A 40 4.39 -18.96 -12.08
N LEU A 41 4.62 -17.69 -12.41
CA LEU A 41 4.80 -17.24 -13.79
C LEU A 41 6.09 -17.79 -14.40
N ALA A 42 7.18 -17.78 -13.63
CA ALA A 42 8.46 -18.34 -14.04
C ALA A 42 8.40 -19.87 -14.19
N GLU A 43 7.78 -20.58 -13.24
CA GLU A 43 7.58 -22.03 -13.30
C GLU A 43 6.80 -22.45 -14.56
N LYS A 44 5.83 -21.64 -14.98
CA LYS A 44 5.05 -21.86 -16.19
C LYS A 44 5.74 -21.39 -17.48
N GLY A 45 6.95 -20.82 -17.38
CA GLY A 45 7.69 -20.28 -18.51
C GLY A 45 7.02 -19.08 -19.19
N ALA A 46 6.18 -18.35 -18.45
CA ALA A 46 5.42 -17.22 -19.00
C ALA A 46 6.23 -15.91 -18.98
N VAL A 47 6.90 -15.64 -17.86
CA VAL A 47 7.75 -14.45 -17.64
C VAL A 47 8.85 -14.83 -16.66
N SER A 48 10.10 -14.44 -16.92
CA SER A 48 11.22 -14.60 -16.00
C SER A 48 11.27 -13.46 -14.96
N PRO A 49 11.84 -13.67 -13.77
CA PRO A 49 12.04 -12.61 -12.79
C PRO A 49 12.82 -11.41 -13.38
N GLU A 50 13.80 -11.66 -14.23
CA GLU A 50 14.60 -10.64 -14.90
C GLU A 50 13.75 -9.77 -15.84
N GLU A 51 12.82 -10.36 -16.59
CA GLU A 51 11.91 -9.61 -17.47
C GLU A 51 11.04 -8.61 -16.67
N ILE A 52 10.66 -8.96 -15.44
CA ILE A 52 9.90 -8.08 -14.54
C ILE A 52 10.77 -6.92 -14.04
N GLU A 53 12.01 -7.20 -13.64
CA GLU A 53 12.95 -6.19 -13.12
C GLU A 53 13.46 -5.23 -14.21
N GLU A 54 13.60 -5.72 -15.44
CA GLU A 54 14.06 -4.94 -16.58
C GLU A 54 12.94 -4.13 -17.24
N LEU A 55 11.67 -4.49 -17.01
CA LEU A 55 10.54 -3.76 -17.55
C LEU A 55 10.63 -2.28 -17.15
N ARG A 56 10.61 -1.41 -18.15
CA ARG A 56 10.48 0.03 -17.97
C ARG A 56 9.11 0.42 -18.51
N PRO A 57 8.09 0.61 -17.65
CA PRO A 57 6.77 0.99 -18.10
C PRO A 57 6.83 2.29 -18.90
N ASP A 58 6.21 2.28 -20.07
CA ASP A 58 6.01 3.43 -20.94
C ASP A 58 4.57 3.46 -21.48
N GLY A 59 4.24 4.52 -22.23
CA GLY A 59 2.94 4.70 -22.87
C GLY A 59 1.75 4.49 -21.91
N GLU A 60 0.75 3.74 -22.38
CA GLU A 60 -0.49 3.45 -21.65
C GLU A 60 -0.24 2.75 -20.30
N LEU A 61 0.76 1.85 -20.23
CA LEU A 61 1.07 1.15 -18.98
C LEU A 61 1.59 2.12 -17.91
N LEU A 62 2.47 3.05 -18.31
CA LEU A 62 2.98 4.08 -17.40
C LEU A 62 1.86 5.00 -16.92
N GLU A 63 0.99 5.45 -17.83
CA GLU A 63 -0.17 6.29 -17.49
C GLU A 63 -1.07 5.59 -16.46
N ARG A 64 -1.41 4.33 -16.71
CA ARG A 64 -2.22 3.53 -15.77
C ARG A 64 -1.54 3.36 -14.40
N ILE A 65 -0.23 3.13 -14.35
CA ILE A 65 0.52 3.04 -13.08
C ILE A 65 0.46 4.37 -12.31
N GLN A 66 0.57 5.50 -13.02
CA GLN A 66 0.48 6.82 -12.40
C GLN A 66 -0.93 7.10 -11.85
N ASP A 67 -1.97 6.74 -12.60
CA ASP A 67 -3.36 6.89 -12.17
C ASP A 67 -3.68 6.04 -10.94
N GLU A 68 -3.27 4.78 -10.95
CA GLU A 68 -3.45 3.87 -9.80
C GLU A 68 -2.68 4.38 -8.57
N ARG A 69 -1.45 4.89 -8.76
CA ARG A 69 -0.67 5.51 -7.68
C ARG A 69 -1.41 6.72 -7.13
N ALA A 70 -1.90 7.61 -7.97
CA ALA A 70 -2.63 8.81 -7.54
C ALA A 70 -3.91 8.44 -6.79
N ALA A 71 -4.67 7.45 -7.28
CA ALA A 71 -5.87 6.94 -6.62
C ALA A 71 -5.54 6.29 -5.26
N PHE A 72 -4.45 5.53 -5.18
CA PHE A 72 -3.98 4.93 -3.93
C PHE A 72 -3.60 6.01 -2.91
N VAL A 73 -2.79 7.00 -3.29
CA VAL A 73 -2.41 8.13 -2.42
C VAL A 73 -3.65 8.88 -1.93
N ARG A 74 -4.60 9.19 -2.81
CA ARG A 74 -5.88 9.81 -2.41
C ARG A 74 -6.66 8.97 -1.40
N ARG A 75 -6.71 7.65 -1.57
CA ARG A 75 -7.40 6.75 -0.62
C ARG A 75 -6.70 6.73 0.74
N VAL A 76 -5.37 6.63 0.76
CA VAL A 76 -4.58 6.55 2.00
C VAL A 76 -4.63 7.86 2.79
N PHE A 77 -4.37 9.00 2.14
CA PHE A 77 -4.32 10.29 2.83
C PHE A 77 -5.72 10.91 3.01
N GLY A 78 -6.65 10.68 2.08
CA GLY A 78 -8.04 11.11 2.21
C GLY A 78 -8.85 10.28 3.20
N ALA A 79 -8.29 9.20 3.77
CA ALA A 79 -8.89 8.49 4.90
C ALA A 79 -8.68 9.23 6.24
N VAL A 80 -7.74 10.19 6.29
CA VAL A 80 -7.46 11.03 7.46
C VAL A 80 -8.32 12.30 7.47
N LEU A 81 -8.91 12.66 6.32
CA LEU A 81 -9.82 13.80 6.15
C LEU A 81 -11.26 13.40 6.53
N ASP A 82 -12.02 14.35 7.10
CA ASP A 82 -13.41 14.10 7.50
C ASP A 82 -14.30 13.82 6.27
N GLN A 83 -15.42 13.12 6.45
CA GLN A 83 -16.26 12.62 5.35
C GLN A 83 -16.78 13.76 4.44
N GLU A 84 -17.02 14.95 5.00
CA GLU A 84 -17.45 16.13 4.23
C GLU A 84 -16.32 16.70 3.34
N GLU A 85 -15.07 16.71 3.81
CA GLU A 85 -13.92 17.19 3.02
C GLU A 85 -13.62 16.25 1.83
N ARG A 86 -13.87 14.95 2.00
CA ARG A 86 -13.73 13.95 0.91
C ARG A 86 -14.72 14.17 -0.24
N ILE A 87 -15.93 14.64 0.06
CA ILE A 87 -16.97 14.89 -0.95
C ILE A 87 -16.71 16.21 -1.66
N SER A 88 -16.21 17.23 -0.94
CA SER A 88 -15.92 18.54 -1.52
C SER A 88 -14.70 18.57 -2.46
N GLY A 89 -13.75 17.63 -2.33
CA GLY A 89 -12.59 17.52 -3.22
C GLY A 89 -12.78 16.61 -4.43
N ALA A 90 -13.93 15.93 -4.55
CA ALA A 90 -14.27 15.00 -5.63
C ALA A 90 -15.27 15.57 -6.65
N LEU A 91 -15.81 16.76 -6.40
CA LEU A 91 -16.64 17.58 -7.30
C LEU A 91 -15.83 18.78 -7.81
#